data_AF-A0A2N9EFJ8-F1
#
_entry.id   AF-A0A2N9EFJ8-F1
#
_cell.length_a   1.000
_cell.length_b   1.000
_cell.length_c   1.000
_cell.angle_alpha   90.00
_cell.angle_beta   90.00
_cell.angle_gamma   90.00
#
_symmetry.space_group_name_H-M   'P 1'
#
loop_
_entity.id
_entity.type
_entity.pdbx_description
1 polymer ?
#
loop_
_entity_poly.entity_id
_entity_poly.type
_entity_poly.pdbx_seq_one_letter_code
_entity_poly.pdbx_strand_id
1 'polypeptide(L)'
;MNLAKEIHDILFQNSPTLLEKSHGKAIKSRSFIPLNILKDLHDLLELKWTRFGKFVEIQFDASGRISGAAIRTYLLERSRVVQITDPERNYHCFYQLCASGRCACLRVCLERREMEGEESRGEGDQHILKHSGHLPFYSPILSLHLPSSKHGDAEKYKLDHPSHFHYLNQSRTYELDGVSSVEEYMKTRRAMDIVGISEEDQEAIFRTLAAILHLGNIEFSPGKEHDSSVIKDQKSSFHMQMAANLLRCDEKLLLATICTRSIQTREGIIVKALDCNAAVASRDALAKTVYARLFDWLVDKINRSVGQDLNSRVQIGVLDIYGFECFKDNR
;
A
#
# COMPACT_ATOMS: atom_id res chain seq x y z
N MET A 1 -9.85 17.17 2.78
CA MET A 1 -10.63 17.42 4.01
C MET A 1 -10.71 16.06 4.69
N ASN A 2 -10.14 15.88 5.89
CA ASN A 2 -9.85 14.55 6.44
C ASN A 2 -11.13 13.76 6.72
N LEU A 3 -11.35 12.70 5.95
CA LEU A 3 -12.43 11.74 6.16
C LEU A 3 -12.33 11.12 7.57
N ALA A 4 -11.13 10.86 8.10
CA ALA A 4 -10.98 10.46 9.50
C ALA A 4 -11.49 11.51 10.46
N LYS A 5 -11.27 12.80 10.19
CA LYS A 5 -11.68 13.85 11.10
C LYS A 5 -13.19 13.97 11.10
N GLU A 6 -13.85 13.85 9.96
CA GLU A 6 -15.32 13.80 9.90
C GLU A 6 -15.90 12.52 10.49
N ILE A 7 -15.33 11.34 10.23
CA ILE A 7 -15.79 10.09 10.85
C ILE A 7 -15.54 10.12 12.36
N HIS A 8 -14.38 10.60 12.80
CA HIS A 8 -14.05 10.79 14.21
C HIS A 8 -15.00 11.80 14.85
N ASP A 9 -15.23 12.96 14.24
CA ASP A 9 -16.12 13.99 14.76
C ASP A 9 -17.59 13.51 14.75
N ILE A 10 -18.05 12.78 13.72
CA ILE A 10 -19.41 12.19 13.67
C ILE A 10 -19.58 11.11 14.74
N LEU A 11 -18.60 10.22 14.92
CA LEU A 11 -18.66 9.14 15.91
C LEU A 11 -18.51 9.67 17.36
N PHE A 12 -17.66 10.67 17.58
CA PHE A 12 -17.42 11.25 18.92
C PHE A 12 -18.40 12.35 19.32
N GLN A 13 -18.93 13.16 18.39
CA GLN A 13 -19.92 14.20 18.73
C GLN A 13 -21.34 13.63 18.92
N ASN A 14 -21.67 12.49 18.30
CA ASN A 14 -23.01 11.89 18.40
C ASN A 14 -23.12 10.69 19.36
N SER A 15 -22.04 10.29 20.05
CA SER A 15 -22.08 9.21 21.06
C SER A 15 -21.73 9.70 22.46
N PRO A 16 -22.66 10.33 23.22
CA PRO A 16 -22.45 10.61 24.64
C PRO A 16 -22.39 9.35 25.52
N THR A 17 -22.72 8.17 24.99
CA THR A 17 -23.01 6.96 25.77
C THR A 17 -21.96 5.85 25.71
N LEU A 18 -20.87 5.99 24.95
CA LEU A 18 -19.82 4.94 24.87
C LEU A 18 -18.75 5.01 25.98
N LEU A 19 -18.90 5.93 26.94
CA LEU A 19 -18.07 6.02 28.14
C LEU A 19 -18.91 5.86 29.42
N GLU A 20 -19.70 4.79 29.51
CA GLU A 20 -20.11 4.32 30.84
C GLU A 20 -18.89 3.72 31.56
N LYS A 21 -18.33 4.51 32.49
CA LYS A 21 -17.55 4.00 33.63
C LYS A 21 -18.42 3.02 34.43
N SER A 22 -18.48 1.76 34.00
CA SER A 22 -19.02 0.68 34.83
C SER A 22 -17.88 0.01 35.60
N HIS A 23 -17.75 0.45 36.85
CA HIS A 23 -17.16 -0.23 37.99
C HIS A 23 -16.75 -1.70 37.74
N GLY A 24 -15.46 -1.93 37.46
CA GLY A 24 -14.74 -3.12 37.90
C GLY A 24 -15.21 -4.49 37.40
N LYS A 25 -15.88 -4.61 36.26
CA LYS A 25 -16.13 -5.92 35.62
C LYS A 25 -15.89 -5.87 34.12
N ALA A 26 -14.85 -6.59 33.69
CA ALA A 26 -14.52 -6.81 32.29
C ALA A 26 -15.64 -7.63 31.60
N ILE A 27 -16.57 -6.94 30.93
CA ILE A 27 -17.50 -7.58 30.02
C ILE A 27 -16.74 -7.82 28.71
N LYS A 28 -16.35 -9.08 28.51
CA LYS A 28 -15.78 -9.61 27.27
C LYS A 28 -16.90 -9.63 26.20
N SER A 29 -17.30 -8.45 25.72
CA SER A 29 -18.35 -8.34 24.69
C SER A 29 -17.76 -8.64 23.31
N ARG A 30 -18.29 -9.70 22.69
CA ARG A 30 -18.05 -10.07 21.30
C ARG A 30 -18.49 -8.93 20.38
N SER A 31 -17.73 -8.76 19.29
CA SER A 31 -17.94 -7.86 18.16
C SER A 31 -17.94 -6.36 18.47
N PHE A 32 -16.85 -5.86 19.05
CA PHE A 32 -16.42 -4.48 18.78
C PHE A 32 -15.44 -4.54 17.61
N ILE A 33 -15.74 -3.88 16.49
CA ILE A 33 -14.67 -3.39 15.61
C ILE A 33 -13.97 -2.33 16.45
N PRO A 34 -12.74 -2.55 16.95
CA PRO A 34 -12.04 -1.55 17.74
C PRO A 34 -11.94 -0.26 16.91
N LEU A 35 -12.20 0.92 17.49
CA LEU A 35 -12.02 2.20 16.79
C LEU A 35 -10.61 2.35 16.19
N ASN A 36 -9.62 1.64 16.76
CA ASN A 36 -8.28 1.51 16.20
C ASN A 36 -8.31 0.92 14.78
N ILE A 37 -9.10 -0.13 14.54
CA ILE A 37 -9.27 -0.70 13.19
C ILE A 37 -9.82 0.36 12.22
N LEU A 38 -10.75 1.23 12.61
CA LEU A 38 -11.24 2.29 11.71
C LEU A 38 -10.18 3.37 11.42
N LYS A 39 -9.34 3.71 12.41
CA LYS A 39 -8.20 4.61 12.21
C LYS A 39 -7.09 3.96 11.38
N ASP A 40 -6.85 2.67 11.55
CA ASP A 40 -5.81 1.94 10.81
C ASP A 40 -6.28 1.56 9.41
N LEU A 41 -7.59 1.35 9.22
CA LEU A 41 -8.26 1.32 7.92
C LEU A 41 -8.16 2.68 7.26
N HIS A 42 -8.35 3.77 8.01
CA HIS A 42 -8.11 5.09 7.49
C HIS A 42 -6.63 5.26 7.09
N ASP A 43 -5.66 4.85 7.89
CA ASP A 43 -4.25 4.89 7.50
C ASP A 43 -3.96 3.95 6.31
N LEU A 44 -4.73 2.85 6.15
CA LEU A 44 -4.76 1.93 5.00
C LEU A 44 -5.58 2.40 3.78
N LEU A 45 -6.43 3.43 3.88
CA LEU A 45 -7.40 3.84 2.84
C LEU A 45 -7.32 5.32 2.45
N GLU A 46 -6.93 6.19 3.38
CA GLU A 46 -6.11 7.38 3.08
C GLU A 46 -4.68 6.99 2.67
N LEU A 47 -4.38 5.69 2.55
CA LEU A 47 -3.14 5.23 1.97
C LEU A 47 -2.86 6.02 0.70
N LYS A 48 -1.76 6.72 0.82
CA LYS A 48 -0.79 7.19 -0.14
C LYS A 48 -0.54 6.27 -1.36
N TRP A 49 -1.22 5.13 -1.43
CA TRP A 49 -1.22 4.17 -2.50
C TRP A 49 -2.12 4.58 -3.63
N THR A 50 -3.14 5.43 -3.43
CA THR A 50 -4.13 5.61 -4.50
C THR A 50 -4.75 6.99 -4.56
N ARG A 51 -4.88 7.47 -5.81
CA ARG A 51 -5.81 8.52 -6.18
C ARG A 51 -7.09 7.85 -6.72
N PHE A 52 -8.12 7.72 -5.88
CA PHE A 52 -9.42 7.14 -6.20
C PHE A 52 -10.52 7.81 -5.35
N GLY A 53 -11.76 7.77 -5.81
CA GLY A 53 -12.92 8.13 -4.99
C GLY A 53 -13.29 7.00 -4.05
N LYS A 54 -13.45 7.27 -2.75
CA LYS A 54 -13.84 6.26 -1.75
C LYS A 54 -15.24 6.55 -1.22
N PHE A 55 -16.02 5.50 -1.06
CA PHE A 55 -17.26 5.51 -0.30
C PHE A 55 -17.11 4.52 0.83
N VAL A 56 -17.07 5.04 2.06
CA VAL A 56 -16.99 4.22 3.27
C VAL A 56 -18.37 4.17 3.89
N GLU A 57 -18.92 2.97 3.98
CA GLU A 57 -20.24 2.68 4.51
C GLU A 57 -20.08 2.10 5.90
N ILE A 58 -20.58 2.81 6.92
CA ILE A 58 -20.59 2.37 8.32
C ILE A 58 -21.97 1.82 8.63
N GLN A 59 -22.04 0.58 9.09
CA GLN A 59 -23.27 -0.16 9.32
C GLN A 59 -23.59 -0.21 10.82
N PHE A 60 -24.85 -0.02 11.20
CA PHE A 60 -25.30 0.00 12.58
C PHE A 60 -26.30 -1.12 12.91
N ASP A 61 -26.20 -1.68 14.12
CA ASP A 61 -27.17 -2.62 14.64
C ASP A 61 -28.46 -1.90 15.10
N ALA A 62 -29.48 -2.68 15.51
CA ALA A 62 -30.74 -2.13 16.01
C ALA A 62 -30.60 -1.29 17.30
N SER A 63 -29.46 -1.35 17.99
CA SER A 63 -29.15 -0.54 19.17
C SER A 63 -28.30 0.69 18.86
N GLY A 64 -28.02 0.97 17.59
CA GLY A 64 -27.22 2.11 17.16
C GLY A 64 -25.71 1.93 17.35
N ARG A 65 -25.23 0.70 17.55
CA ARG A 65 -23.79 0.40 17.64
C ARG A 65 -23.24 0.01 16.28
N ILE A 66 -21.96 0.28 16.04
CA ILE A 66 -21.28 -0.14 14.81
C ILE A 66 -21.27 -1.67 14.74
N SER A 67 -21.85 -2.19 13.67
CA SER A 67 -22.02 -3.61 13.38
C SER A 67 -21.09 -4.11 12.26
N GLY A 68 -20.67 -3.20 11.37
CA GLY A 68 -19.83 -3.51 10.22
C GLY A 68 -19.37 -2.26 9.48
N ALA A 69 -18.48 -2.44 8.50
CA ALA A 69 -18.22 -1.41 7.51
C ALA A 69 -17.86 -2.02 6.14
N ALA A 70 -18.13 -1.27 5.08
CA ALA A 70 -17.78 -1.62 3.72
C ALA A 70 -17.13 -0.44 3.01
N ILE A 71 -16.10 -0.71 2.22
CA ILE A 71 -15.39 0.29 1.43
C ILE A 71 -15.62 -0.03 -0.04
N ARG A 72 -16.13 0.97 -0.75
CA ARG A 72 -16.29 0.93 -2.20
C ARG A 72 -15.36 1.97 -2.82
N THR A 73 -14.63 1.55 -3.82
CA THR A 73 -13.64 2.38 -4.50
C THR A 73 -14.09 2.66 -5.92
N TYR A 74 -13.94 3.90 -6.36
CA TYR A 74 -14.34 4.39 -7.66
C TYR A 74 -13.16 5.05 -8.37
N LEU A 75 -13.08 4.83 -9.68
CA LEU A 75 -12.20 5.60 -10.58
C LEU A 75 -10.73 5.61 -10.16
N LEU A 76 -10.14 4.44 -9.94
CA LEU A 76 -8.68 4.33 -9.80
C LEU A 76 -8.00 4.93 -11.05
N GLU A 77 -7.15 5.93 -10.85
CA GLU A 77 -6.43 6.62 -11.92
C GLU A 77 -5.28 5.76 -12.50
N ARG A 78 -5.63 4.69 -13.23
CA ARG A 78 -4.67 3.69 -13.74
C ARG A 78 -3.55 4.30 -14.58
N SER A 79 -3.81 5.38 -15.32
CA SER A 79 -2.82 6.09 -16.13
C SER A 79 -1.60 6.55 -15.31
N ARG A 80 -1.80 6.96 -14.05
CA ARG A 80 -0.74 7.46 -13.15
C ARG A 80 0.38 6.46 -12.92
N VAL A 81 0.08 5.15 -12.98
CA VAL A 81 1.07 4.08 -12.79
C VAL A 81 2.21 4.20 -13.79
N VAL A 82 1.90 4.53 -15.04
CA VAL A 82 2.86 4.50 -16.16
C VAL A 82 3.25 5.89 -16.65
N GLN A 83 2.42 6.90 -16.37
CA GLN A 83 2.62 8.26 -16.85
C GLN A 83 2.31 9.29 -15.77
N ILE A 84 3.23 10.24 -15.58
CA ILE A 84 3.13 11.29 -14.57
C ILE A 84 3.34 12.65 -15.25
N THR A 85 2.57 13.64 -14.83
CA THR A 85 2.73 15.03 -15.25
C THR A 85 3.53 15.79 -14.19
N ASP A 86 4.52 16.59 -14.60
CA ASP A 86 5.26 17.50 -13.71
C ASP A 86 4.30 18.56 -13.11
N PRO A 87 4.28 18.81 -11.78
CA PRO A 87 5.18 18.34 -10.71
C PRO A 87 4.69 17.16 -9.87
N GLU A 88 3.73 16.40 -10.37
CA GLU A 88 3.12 15.31 -9.62
C GLU A 88 4.07 14.12 -9.43
N ARG A 89 3.67 13.19 -8.55
CA ARG A 89 4.37 11.93 -8.33
C ARG A 89 3.48 10.74 -8.71
N ASN A 90 4.12 9.58 -8.82
CA ASN A 90 3.39 8.31 -8.80
C ASN A 90 2.80 8.05 -7.41
N TYR A 91 2.11 6.93 -7.25
CA TYR A 91 1.67 6.45 -5.94
C TYR A 91 2.85 6.29 -4.98
N HIS A 92 2.64 6.73 -3.74
CA HIS A 92 3.70 6.81 -2.73
C HIS A 92 4.27 5.44 -2.36
N CYS A 93 3.48 4.37 -2.54
CA CYS A 93 3.89 3.00 -2.29
C CYS A 93 5.18 2.61 -3.01
N PHE A 94 5.39 3.13 -4.23
CA PHE A 94 6.61 2.89 -4.99
C PHE A 94 7.83 3.58 -4.35
N TYR A 95 7.68 4.83 -3.89
CA TYR A 95 8.74 5.57 -3.22
C TYR A 95 9.06 5.01 -1.83
N GLN A 96 8.03 4.57 -1.10
CA GLN A 96 8.15 3.84 0.17
C GLN A 96 8.94 2.55 -0.02
N LEU A 97 8.59 1.77 -1.06
CA LEU A 97 9.26 0.51 -1.37
C LEU A 97 10.73 0.73 -1.77
N CYS A 98 11.03 1.70 -2.64
CA CYS A 98 12.42 2.08 -2.95
C CYS A 98 13.22 2.52 -1.71
N ALA A 99 12.56 3.18 -0.75
CA ALA A 99 13.20 3.64 0.48
C ALA A 99 13.40 2.53 1.53
N SER A 100 12.73 1.39 1.38
CA SER A 100 12.76 0.28 2.36
C SER A 100 14.16 -0.33 2.56
N GLY A 101 15.07 -0.22 1.59
CA GLY A 101 16.47 -0.67 1.74
C GLY A 101 17.23 0.05 2.85
N ARG A 102 16.80 1.27 3.20
CA ARG A 102 17.37 2.08 4.29
C ARG A 102 16.80 1.71 5.68
N CYS A 103 15.82 0.81 5.76
CA CYS A 103 15.18 0.41 7.02
C CYS A 103 16.07 -0.39 7.97
N ALA A 104 17.07 -1.11 7.47
CA ALA A 104 17.91 -1.99 8.31
C ALA A 104 18.64 -1.21 9.42
N CYS A 105 19.01 0.05 9.16
CA CYS A 105 19.63 0.94 10.16
C CYS A 105 18.58 1.70 10.98
N LEU A 106 17.44 2.09 10.38
CA LEU A 106 16.43 2.92 11.05
C LEU A 106 15.67 2.19 12.17
N ARG A 107 15.49 0.87 12.08
CA ARG A 107 14.78 0.09 13.12
C ARG A 107 15.53 0.10 14.46
N VAL A 108 16.86 0.03 14.42
CA VAL A 108 17.73 0.16 15.62
C VAL A 108 17.62 1.57 16.23
N CYS A 109 17.39 2.60 15.41
CA CYS A 109 17.28 3.98 15.89
C CYS A 109 15.88 4.35 16.42
N LEU A 110 14.81 3.77 15.86
CA LEU A 110 13.43 4.03 16.32
C LEU A 110 13.14 3.36 17.67
N GLU A 111 13.67 2.15 17.89
CA GLU A 111 13.59 1.47 19.20
C GLU A 111 14.25 2.28 20.33
N ARG A 112 15.26 3.12 20.01
CA ARG A 112 15.85 4.05 21.00
C ARG A 112 15.00 5.28 21.28
N ARG A 113 14.29 5.82 20.30
CA ARG A 113 13.45 7.02 20.50
C ARG A 113 12.19 6.75 21.31
N GLU A 114 11.62 5.55 21.25
CA GLU A 114 10.47 5.19 22.09
C GLU A 114 10.89 4.99 23.55
N MET A 115 12.13 4.57 23.82
CA MET A 115 12.68 4.45 25.18
C MET A 115 13.09 5.81 25.78
N GLU A 116 13.52 6.78 24.97
CA GLU A 116 13.90 8.13 25.43
C GLU A 116 12.68 9.06 25.65
N GLY A 117 11.48 8.66 25.20
CA GLY A 117 10.24 9.45 25.32
C GLY A 117 9.52 9.34 26.67
N GLU A 118 9.89 8.41 27.54
CA GLU A 118 9.26 8.22 28.87
C GLU A 118 10.09 8.77 30.05
N GLU A 119 11.32 9.22 29.83
CA GLU A 119 12.21 9.70 30.90
C GLU A 119 12.24 11.24 31.02
N SER A 120 11.16 11.92 30.64
CA SER A 120 11.05 13.39 30.71
C SER A 120 9.76 13.85 31.36
N ARG A 121 9.46 13.35 32.57
CA ARG A 121 8.51 13.99 33.49
C ARG A 121 8.76 13.56 34.94
N GLY A 122 9.62 14.31 35.61
CA GLY A 122 9.62 14.42 37.07
C GLY A 122 10.99 14.19 37.72
N GLU A 123 11.77 15.25 37.86
CA GLU A 123 12.70 15.36 38.99
C GLU A 123 12.45 16.70 39.69
N GLY A 124 11.64 16.61 40.75
CA GLY A 124 11.68 17.50 41.89
C GLY A 124 12.01 16.65 43.11
N ASP A 125 13.08 17.06 43.80
CA ASP A 125 13.52 16.72 45.15
C ASP A 125 14.14 15.35 45.47
N GLN A 126 15.27 15.48 46.18
CA GLN A 126 16.19 14.47 46.66
C GLN A 126 15.63 13.62 47.83
N HIS A 127 16.34 12.51 48.08
CA HIS A 127 16.72 11.90 49.36
C HIS A 127 16.14 10.51 49.77
N ILE A 128 17.07 9.53 49.82
CA ILE A 128 17.23 8.33 50.69
C ILE A 128 16.29 7.11 50.49
N LEU A 129 16.83 5.98 50.00
CA LEU A 129 17.21 4.77 50.79
C LEU A 129 17.71 3.62 49.89
N LYS A 130 18.85 3.02 50.25
CA LYS A 130 19.28 1.70 49.78
C LYS A 130 18.42 0.63 50.44
N HIS A 131 17.92 -0.36 49.71
CA HIS A 131 17.93 -1.77 50.14
C HIS A 131 17.52 -2.75 49.01
N SER A 132 18.18 -3.90 49.07
CA SER A 132 18.11 -5.15 48.29
C SER A 132 16.73 -5.75 48.01
N GLY A 133 16.60 -6.39 46.85
CA GLY A 133 15.84 -7.66 46.69
C GLY A 133 14.58 -7.62 45.81
N HIS A 134 14.55 -8.56 44.86
CA HIS A 134 13.39 -9.10 44.12
C HIS A 134 12.70 -8.26 43.03
N LEU A 135 12.95 -8.68 41.79
CA LEU A 135 11.95 -8.70 40.70
C LEU A 135 10.67 -9.43 41.17
N PRO A 136 9.50 -9.05 40.64
CA PRO A 136 8.90 -9.95 39.67
C PRO A 136 8.32 -9.23 38.43
N PHE A 137 8.65 -9.80 37.27
CA PHE A 137 7.75 -10.08 36.15
C PHE A 137 6.58 -9.10 35.89
N TYR A 138 6.75 -8.26 34.88
CA TYR A 138 5.67 -7.95 33.93
C TYR A 138 6.12 -8.37 32.53
N SER A 139 5.27 -9.16 31.87
CA SER A 139 5.53 -9.82 30.59
C SER A 139 5.62 -8.83 29.42
N PRO A 140 6.53 -9.03 28.46
CA PRO A 140 6.42 -8.39 27.15
C PRO A 140 5.42 -9.18 26.30
N ILE A 141 4.18 -8.69 26.16
CA ILE A 141 3.29 -9.12 25.08
C ILE A 141 3.34 -8.06 23.99
N LEU A 142 4.38 -8.16 23.17
CA LEU A 142 4.27 -8.03 21.72
C LEU A 142 5.50 -8.72 21.15
N SER A 143 5.39 -10.03 20.94
CA SER A 143 6.33 -10.73 20.07
C SER A 143 6.07 -10.20 18.65
N LEU A 144 6.64 -9.05 18.33
CA LEU A 144 6.77 -8.60 16.95
C LEU A 144 7.61 -9.68 16.26
N HIS A 145 6.98 -10.47 15.40
CA HIS A 145 7.70 -11.38 14.54
C HIS A 145 8.66 -10.52 13.71
N LEU A 146 9.95 -10.64 14.02
CA LEU A 146 11.00 -9.94 13.28
C LEU A 146 11.03 -10.58 11.88
N PRO A 147 10.90 -9.80 10.78
CA PRO A 147 11.08 -10.36 9.45
C PRO A 147 12.47 -11.02 9.37
N SER A 148 12.48 -12.28 8.97
CA SER A 148 13.61 -13.20 8.94
C SER A 148 14.72 -12.84 7.94
N SER A 149 14.58 -11.73 7.21
CA SER A 149 15.51 -11.26 6.20
C SER A 149 16.52 -10.25 6.77
N LYS A 150 17.82 -10.57 6.66
CA LYS A 150 18.93 -9.64 6.97
C LYS A 150 19.03 -8.43 6.02
N HIS A 151 18.23 -8.38 4.95
CA HIS A 151 18.24 -7.35 3.90
C HIS A 151 16.86 -6.70 3.76
N GLY A 152 16.80 -5.39 3.52
CA GLY A 152 15.54 -4.67 3.30
C GLY A 152 14.87 -5.05 1.98
N ASP A 153 13.55 -4.88 1.87
CA ASP A 153 12.76 -5.28 0.70
C ASP A 153 13.32 -4.71 -0.62
N ALA A 154 13.79 -3.46 -0.63
CA ALA A 154 14.41 -2.86 -1.82
C ALA A 154 15.60 -3.69 -2.33
N GLU A 155 16.47 -4.17 -1.44
CA GLU A 155 17.64 -4.96 -1.83
C GLU A 155 17.26 -6.34 -2.34
N LYS A 156 16.26 -6.96 -1.69
CA LYS A 156 15.68 -8.24 -2.10
C LYS A 156 15.13 -8.17 -3.52
N TYR A 157 14.44 -7.08 -3.85
CA TYR A 157 13.82 -6.89 -5.16
C TYR A 157 14.70 -6.14 -6.17
N LYS A 158 15.98 -5.88 -5.85
CA LYS A 158 16.91 -5.14 -6.72
C LYS A 158 16.39 -3.75 -7.13
N LEU A 159 15.75 -3.09 -6.17
CA LEU A 159 15.31 -1.71 -6.29
C LEU A 159 16.39 -0.74 -5.85
N ASP A 160 16.49 0.35 -6.59
CA ASP A 160 17.43 1.45 -6.36
C ASP A 160 16.65 2.76 -6.16
N HIS A 161 17.34 3.91 -6.22
CA HIS A 161 16.74 5.23 -6.13
C HIS A 161 15.60 5.40 -7.16
N PRO A 162 14.47 6.07 -6.80
CA PRO A 162 13.34 6.28 -7.71
C PRO A 162 13.69 6.88 -9.08
N SER A 163 14.75 7.69 -9.17
CA SER A 163 15.23 8.24 -10.45
C SER A 163 15.63 7.19 -11.48
N HIS A 164 15.95 5.97 -11.06
CA HIS A 164 16.36 4.87 -11.94
C HIS A 164 15.17 4.14 -12.57
N PHE A 165 13.94 4.44 -12.15
CA PHE A 165 12.73 3.81 -12.68
C PHE A 165 11.93 4.77 -13.55
N HIS A 166 11.66 4.37 -14.79
CA HIS A 166 10.93 5.16 -15.78
C HIS A 166 9.54 5.59 -15.29
N TYR A 167 8.87 4.74 -14.51
CA TYR A 167 7.57 5.07 -13.92
C TYR A 167 7.65 6.04 -12.74
N LEU A 168 8.84 6.39 -12.24
CA LEU A 168 8.99 7.30 -11.09
C LEU A 168 9.80 8.57 -11.41
N ASN A 169 10.45 8.65 -12.57
CA ASN A 169 11.41 9.71 -12.89
C ASN A 169 10.92 10.80 -13.87
N GLN A 170 9.68 10.72 -14.33
CA GLN A 170 9.13 11.61 -15.35
C GLN A 170 8.98 13.07 -14.88
N SER A 171 8.56 13.27 -13.62
CA SER A 171 8.42 14.61 -13.03
C SER A 171 9.67 15.10 -12.29
N ARG A 172 10.66 14.23 -12.07
CA ARG A 172 11.86 14.50 -11.26
C ARG A 172 11.59 14.84 -9.78
N THR A 173 10.35 14.71 -9.32
CA THR A 173 9.95 14.91 -7.92
C THR A 173 9.98 13.57 -7.17
N TYR A 174 10.94 13.39 -6.27
CA TYR A 174 11.15 12.12 -5.55
C TYR A 174 10.82 12.17 -4.06
N GLU A 175 10.93 13.35 -3.46
CA GLU A 175 10.72 13.60 -2.03
C GLU A 175 9.57 14.60 -1.83
N LEU A 176 9.02 14.65 -0.62
CA LEU A 176 8.06 15.67 -0.20
C LEU A 176 8.53 16.29 1.10
N ASP A 177 8.37 17.60 1.20
CA ASP A 177 8.73 18.35 2.39
C ASP A 177 7.98 17.80 3.62
N GLY A 178 8.75 17.48 4.66
CA GLY A 178 8.23 16.97 5.93
C GLY A 178 7.73 15.52 5.91
N VAL A 179 7.92 14.75 4.82
CA VAL A 179 7.45 13.36 4.73
C VAL A 179 8.59 12.39 4.45
N SER A 180 8.91 11.53 5.43
CA SER A 180 9.90 10.47 5.29
C SER A 180 9.31 9.21 4.65
N SER A 181 9.73 8.87 3.43
CA SER A 181 9.28 7.64 2.74
C SER A 181 9.60 6.35 3.52
N VAL A 182 10.66 6.35 4.34
CA VAL A 182 11.06 5.19 5.17
C VAL A 182 10.09 5.01 6.33
N GLU A 183 9.74 6.09 7.03
CA GLU A 183 8.78 6.05 8.14
C GLU A 183 7.39 5.64 7.64
N GLU A 184 6.99 6.15 6.47
CA GLU A 184 5.72 5.81 5.84
C GLU A 184 5.64 4.35 5.39
N TYR A 185 6.76 3.78 4.93
CA TYR A 185 6.86 2.35 4.65
C TYR A 185 6.61 1.52 5.93
N MET A 186 7.23 1.90 7.05
CA MET A 186 7.03 1.19 8.33
C MET A 186 5.60 1.32 8.86
N LYS A 187 5.00 2.52 8.77
CA LYS A 187 3.58 2.72 9.11
C LYS A 187 2.69 1.84 8.26
N THR A 188 2.96 1.75 6.96
CA THR A 188 2.17 0.92 6.04
C THR A 188 2.24 -0.57 6.42
N ARG A 189 3.43 -1.12 6.72
CA ARG A 189 3.55 -2.51 7.17
C ARG A 189 2.78 -2.79 8.47
N ARG A 190 2.94 -1.91 9.47
CA ARG A 190 2.18 -2.03 10.72
C ARG A 190 0.68 -2.00 10.49
N ALA A 191 0.21 -1.13 9.60
CA ALA A 191 -1.21 -1.07 9.30
C ALA A 191 -1.70 -2.35 8.59
N MET A 192 -0.89 -2.91 7.68
CA MET A 192 -1.16 -4.22 7.05
C MET A 192 -1.26 -5.35 8.10
N ASP A 193 -0.38 -5.37 9.11
CA ASP A 193 -0.43 -6.33 10.22
C ASP A 193 -1.75 -6.23 11.00
N ILE A 194 -2.17 -4.99 11.32
CA ILE A 194 -3.39 -4.73 12.11
C ILE A 194 -4.65 -5.16 11.35
N VAL A 195 -4.70 -4.92 10.04
CA VAL A 195 -5.81 -5.38 9.18
C VAL A 195 -5.75 -6.88 8.90
N GLY A 196 -4.74 -7.59 9.37
CA GLY A 196 -4.64 -9.04 9.22
C GLY A 196 -4.20 -9.48 7.83
N ILE A 197 -3.43 -8.64 7.13
CA ILE A 197 -2.72 -9.02 5.92
C ILE A 197 -1.45 -9.77 6.36
N SER A 198 -1.41 -11.07 6.07
CA SER A 198 -0.30 -11.95 6.46
C SER A 198 1.05 -11.48 5.90
N GLU A 199 2.16 -11.88 6.52
CA GLU A 199 3.50 -11.56 5.99
C GLU A 199 3.70 -12.07 4.56
N GLU A 200 3.14 -13.24 4.23
CA GLU A 200 3.18 -13.82 2.88
C GLU A 200 2.42 -12.95 1.87
N ASP A 201 1.25 -12.44 2.27
CA ASP A 201 0.46 -11.51 1.47
C ASP A 201 1.18 -10.16 1.31
N GLN A 202 1.76 -9.60 2.38
CA GLN A 202 2.55 -8.35 2.32
C GLN A 202 3.74 -8.49 1.37
N GLU A 203 4.46 -9.59 1.48
CA GLU A 203 5.55 -9.96 0.58
C GLU A 203 5.06 -10.03 -0.88
N ALA A 204 3.90 -10.65 -1.13
CA ALA A 204 3.31 -10.70 -2.45
C ALA A 204 2.94 -9.30 -3.00
N ILE A 205 2.40 -8.42 -2.16
CA ILE A 205 2.09 -7.02 -2.52
C ILE A 205 3.36 -6.30 -2.96
N PHE A 206 4.41 -6.29 -2.12
CA PHE A 206 5.64 -5.58 -2.42
C PHE A 206 6.38 -6.17 -3.61
N ARG A 207 6.37 -7.50 -3.76
CA ARG A 207 6.91 -8.19 -4.93
C ARG A 207 6.20 -7.76 -6.22
N THR A 208 4.88 -7.67 -6.22
CA THR A 208 4.10 -7.22 -7.39
C THR A 208 4.38 -5.75 -7.72
N LEU A 209 4.52 -4.87 -6.74
CA LEU A 209 4.90 -3.48 -6.97
C LEU A 209 6.31 -3.35 -7.57
N ALA A 210 7.27 -4.12 -7.04
CA ALA A 210 8.62 -4.16 -7.59
C ALA A 210 8.60 -4.63 -9.05
N ALA A 211 7.81 -5.65 -9.38
CA ALA A 211 7.66 -6.12 -10.75
C ALA A 211 7.18 -5.02 -11.70
N ILE A 212 6.21 -4.21 -11.28
CA ILE A 212 5.72 -3.06 -12.07
C ILE A 212 6.84 -2.06 -12.35
N LEU A 213 7.69 -1.76 -11.36
CA LEU A 213 8.84 -0.87 -11.54
C LEU A 213 9.86 -1.45 -12.54
N HIS A 214 10.16 -2.75 -12.46
CA HIS A 214 11.04 -3.40 -13.44
C HIS A 214 10.42 -3.42 -14.84
N LEU A 215 9.10 -3.67 -14.97
CA LEU A 215 8.40 -3.60 -16.26
C LEU A 215 8.62 -2.25 -16.93
N GLY A 216 8.47 -1.13 -16.22
CA GLY A 216 8.61 0.21 -16.79
C GLY A 216 9.98 0.53 -17.40
N ASN A 217 11.02 -0.19 -16.99
CA ASN A 217 12.39 -0.01 -17.49
C ASN A 217 12.75 -0.91 -18.69
N ILE A 218 11.82 -1.74 -19.17
CA ILE A 218 12.06 -2.57 -20.35
C ILE A 218 11.93 -1.67 -21.59
N GLU A 219 13.04 -1.50 -22.31
CA GLU A 219 13.07 -0.79 -23.58
C GLU A 219 13.14 -1.77 -24.76
N PHE A 220 12.57 -1.36 -25.90
CA PHE A 220 12.49 -2.16 -27.11
C PHE A 220 13.27 -1.52 -28.26
N SER A 221 13.84 -2.35 -29.13
CA SER A 221 14.44 -1.96 -30.40
C SER A 221 13.75 -2.69 -31.56
N PRO A 222 13.83 -2.15 -32.80
CA PRO A 222 13.25 -2.80 -33.96
C PRO A 222 13.78 -4.23 -34.14
N GLY A 223 12.88 -5.17 -34.41
CA GLY A 223 13.22 -6.56 -34.65
C GLY A 223 13.66 -6.82 -36.10
N LYS A 224 13.70 -8.11 -36.48
CA LYS A 224 14.07 -8.53 -37.84
C LYS A 224 13.01 -8.15 -38.88
N GLU A 225 11.75 -8.23 -38.50
CA GLU A 225 10.62 -7.82 -39.34
C GLU A 225 10.25 -6.37 -39.03
N HIS A 226 9.75 -5.65 -40.04
CA HIS A 226 9.38 -4.23 -39.92
C HIS A 226 8.39 -3.95 -38.77
N ASP A 227 7.42 -4.85 -38.58
CA ASP A 227 6.38 -4.73 -37.56
C ASP A 227 6.75 -5.45 -36.24
N SER A 228 8.02 -5.81 -36.04
CA SER A 228 8.47 -6.58 -34.86
C SER A 228 9.37 -5.77 -33.94
N SER A 229 9.43 -6.18 -32.68
CA SER A 229 10.27 -5.57 -31.65
C SER A 229 10.98 -6.64 -30.83
N VAL A 230 12.16 -6.28 -30.33
CA VAL A 230 12.99 -7.10 -29.46
C VAL A 230 13.47 -6.27 -28.26
N ILE A 231 13.96 -6.93 -27.21
CA ILE A 231 14.58 -6.25 -26.06
C ILE A 231 15.78 -5.45 -26.55
N LYS A 232 15.87 -4.18 -26.15
CA LYS A 232 16.88 -3.23 -26.64
C LYS A 232 18.31 -3.57 -26.25
N ASP A 233 18.52 -3.88 -24.96
CA ASP A 233 19.86 -4.01 -24.39
C ASP A 233 19.89 -4.94 -23.15
N GLN A 234 21.08 -5.19 -22.62
CA GLN A 234 21.30 -6.03 -21.45
C GLN A 234 20.60 -5.49 -20.19
N LYS A 235 20.46 -4.16 -20.08
CA LYS A 235 19.74 -3.52 -18.96
C LYS A 235 18.25 -3.87 -19.01
N SER A 236 17.64 -3.77 -20.19
CA SER A 236 16.25 -4.15 -20.44
C SER A 236 16.04 -5.65 -20.24
N SER A 237 17.01 -6.48 -20.64
CA SER A 237 16.98 -7.93 -20.37
C SER A 237 17.02 -8.25 -18.88
N PHE A 238 17.87 -7.56 -18.10
CA PHE A 238 17.87 -7.67 -16.64
C PHE A 238 16.50 -7.33 -16.04
N HIS A 239 15.89 -6.22 -16.47
CA HIS A 239 14.57 -5.82 -16.00
C HIS A 239 13.47 -6.81 -16.41
N MET A 240 13.52 -7.37 -17.61
CA MET A 240 12.60 -8.41 -18.07
C MET A 240 12.69 -9.67 -17.20
N GLN A 241 13.90 -10.18 -17.00
CA GLN A 241 14.15 -11.36 -16.16
C GLN A 241 13.68 -11.11 -14.72
N MET A 242 13.94 -9.92 -14.18
CA MET A 242 13.49 -9.56 -12.83
C MET A 242 11.97 -9.49 -12.74
N ALA A 243 11.30 -8.82 -13.69
CA ALA A 243 9.85 -8.75 -13.75
C ALA A 243 9.22 -10.16 -13.83
N ALA A 244 9.74 -11.04 -14.70
CA ALA A 244 9.28 -12.42 -14.83
C ALA A 244 9.42 -13.20 -13.51
N ASN A 245 10.57 -13.08 -12.84
CA ASN A 245 10.84 -13.74 -11.56
C ASN A 245 9.91 -13.26 -10.44
N LEU A 246 9.67 -11.95 -10.35
CA LEU A 246 8.80 -11.36 -9.33
C LEU A 246 7.32 -11.70 -9.58
N LEU A 247 6.89 -11.73 -10.85
CA LEU A 247 5.55 -12.16 -11.26
C LEU A 247 5.38 -13.69 -11.23
N ARG A 248 6.45 -14.46 -10.99
CA ARG A 248 6.45 -15.92 -10.99
C ARG A 248 5.94 -16.52 -12.31
N CYS A 249 6.38 -15.96 -13.42
CA CYS A 249 6.02 -16.41 -14.77
C CYS A 249 7.26 -16.67 -15.62
N ASP A 250 7.07 -17.38 -16.74
CA ASP A 250 8.14 -17.64 -17.69
C ASP A 250 8.53 -16.35 -18.45
N GLU A 251 9.83 -16.07 -18.52
CA GLU A 251 10.35 -14.85 -19.14
C GLU A 251 10.01 -14.78 -20.64
N LYS A 252 10.10 -15.90 -21.35
CA LYS A 252 9.84 -15.93 -22.79
C LYS A 252 8.36 -15.74 -23.07
N LEU A 253 7.49 -16.31 -22.24
CA LEU A 253 6.06 -16.11 -22.32
C LEU A 253 5.67 -14.66 -22.02
N LEU A 254 6.29 -14.05 -21.01
CA LEU A 254 6.08 -12.64 -20.69
C LEU A 254 6.51 -11.74 -21.87
N LEU A 255 7.70 -11.98 -22.42
CA LEU A 255 8.20 -11.26 -23.59
C LEU A 255 7.27 -11.44 -24.81
N ALA A 256 6.85 -12.67 -25.10
CA ALA A 256 5.91 -12.95 -26.18
C ALA A 256 4.57 -12.23 -25.97
N THR A 257 4.07 -12.17 -24.74
CA THR A 257 2.83 -11.46 -24.39
C THR A 257 2.95 -9.96 -24.63
N ILE A 258 4.12 -9.37 -24.35
CA ILE A 258 4.34 -7.93 -24.53
C ILE A 258 4.59 -7.58 -26.00
N CYS A 259 5.29 -8.45 -26.75
CA CYS A 259 5.72 -8.18 -28.13
C CYS A 259 4.79 -8.77 -29.21
N THR A 260 3.71 -9.45 -28.85
CA THR A 260 2.76 -10.02 -29.81
C THR A 260 1.31 -9.75 -29.41
N ARG A 261 0.41 -9.82 -30.40
CA ARG A 261 -1.03 -9.75 -30.20
C ARG A 261 -1.68 -10.95 -30.86
N SER A 262 -2.46 -11.70 -30.07
CA SER A 262 -3.34 -12.75 -30.59
C SER A 262 -4.68 -12.17 -31.04
N ILE A 263 -5.12 -12.53 -32.23
CA ILE A 263 -6.37 -12.12 -32.85
C ILE A 263 -7.20 -13.37 -33.10
N GLN A 264 -8.34 -13.49 -32.43
CA GLN A 264 -9.29 -14.57 -32.66
C GLN A 264 -10.09 -14.27 -33.93
N THR A 265 -9.98 -15.14 -34.92
CA THR A 265 -10.80 -15.10 -36.14
C THR A 265 -11.71 -16.33 -36.21
N ARG A 266 -12.60 -16.38 -37.21
CA ARG A 266 -13.43 -17.57 -37.49
C ARG A 266 -12.60 -18.79 -37.92
N GLU A 267 -11.40 -18.56 -38.45
CA GLU A 267 -10.52 -19.56 -39.04
C GLU A 267 -9.41 -20.02 -38.07
N GLY A 268 -9.25 -19.34 -36.93
CA GLY A 268 -8.25 -19.67 -35.91
C GLY A 268 -7.66 -18.45 -35.21
N ILE A 269 -6.64 -18.70 -34.38
CA ILE A 269 -5.87 -17.65 -33.69
C ILE A 269 -4.72 -17.21 -34.59
N ILE A 270 -4.66 -15.92 -34.90
CA ILE A 270 -3.55 -15.31 -35.63
C ILE A 270 -2.70 -14.54 -34.63
N VAL A 271 -1.40 -14.81 -34.58
CA VAL A 271 -0.45 -14.07 -33.73
C VAL A 271 0.30 -13.06 -34.59
N LYS A 272 0.13 -11.77 -34.29
CA LYS A 272 0.83 -10.67 -34.97
C LYS A 272 1.93 -10.11 -34.06
N ALA A 273 3.14 -9.90 -34.59
CA ALA A 273 4.20 -9.17 -33.90
C ALA A 273 3.80 -7.69 -33.69
N LEU A 274 4.36 -7.07 -32.65
CA LEU A 274 4.17 -5.66 -32.32
C LEU A 274 5.48 -4.90 -32.55
N ASP A 275 5.37 -3.72 -33.17
CA ASP A 275 6.47 -2.76 -33.24
C ASP A 275 6.84 -2.21 -31.85
N CYS A 276 7.90 -1.42 -31.76
CA CYS A 276 8.39 -0.89 -30.49
C CYS A 276 7.33 -0.07 -29.74
N ASN A 277 6.55 0.75 -30.45
CA ASN A 277 5.57 1.64 -29.83
C ASN A 277 4.38 0.82 -29.28
N ALA A 278 3.92 -0.17 -30.05
CA ALA A 278 2.87 -1.08 -29.64
C ALA A 278 3.33 -2.00 -28.50
N ALA A 279 4.59 -2.44 -28.48
CA ALA A 279 5.16 -3.19 -27.36
C ALA A 279 5.25 -2.36 -26.07
N VAL A 280 5.65 -1.08 -26.16
CA VAL A 280 5.61 -0.13 -25.04
C VAL A 280 4.18 0.04 -24.52
N ALA A 281 3.20 0.25 -25.42
CA ALA A 281 1.81 0.38 -25.03
C ALA A 281 1.26 -0.91 -24.39
N SER A 282 1.69 -2.09 -24.88
CA SER A 282 1.34 -3.40 -24.32
C SER A 282 1.92 -3.59 -22.91
N ARG A 283 3.21 -3.28 -22.72
CA ARG A 283 3.90 -3.27 -21.42
C ARG A 283 3.18 -2.36 -20.42
N ASP A 284 2.84 -1.15 -20.83
CA ASP A 284 2.15 -0.18 -19.98
C ASP A 284 0.72 -0.63 -19.67
N ALA A 285 0.01 -1.23 -20.61
CA ALA A 285 -1.30 -1.83 -20.36
C ALA A 285 -1.23 -2.97 -19.34
N LEU A 286 -0.20 -3.81 -19.42
CA LEU A 286 0.06 -4.86 -18.44
C LEU A 286 0.34 -4.26 -17.06
N ALA A 287 1.25 -3.30 -16.95
CA ALA A 287 1.57 -2.64 -15.68
C ALA A 287 0.33 -2.02 -15.00
N LYS A 288 -0.49 -1.29 -15.77
CA LYS A 288 -1.77 -0.73 -15.30
C LYS A 288 -2.74 -1.81 -14.81
N THR A 289 -2.82 -2.93 -15.53
CA THR A 289 -3.72 -4.03 -15.20
C THR A 289 -3.27 -4.75 -13.93
N VAL A 290 -1.98 -5.04 -13.80
CA VAL A 290 -1.41 -5.67 -12.59
C VAL A 290 -1.65 -4.79 -11.37
N TYR A 291 -1.38 -3.48 -11.48
CA TYR A 291 -1.62 -2.55 -10.40
C TYR A 291 -3.11 -2.48 -10.00
N ALA A 292 -4.00 -2.36 -10.99
CA ALA A 292 -5.44 -2.31 -10.74
C ALA A 292 -5.95 -3.58 -10.04
N ARG A 293 -5.49 -4.76 -10.48
CA ARG A 293 -5.88 -6.04 -9.86
C ARG A 293 -5.33 -6.18 -8.44
N LEU A 294 -4.11 -5.71 -8.19
CA LEU A 294 -3.54 -5.66 -6.85
C LEU A 294 -4.37 -4.76 -5.94
N PHE A 295 -4.79 -3.60 -6.43
CA PHE A 295 -5.63 -2.67 -5.68
C PHE A 295 -7.02 -3.25 -5.39
N ASP A 296 -7.70 -3.81 -6.39
CA ASP A 296 -9.00 -4.46 -6.21
C ASP A 296 -8.92 -5.57 -5.15
N TRP A 297 -7.84 -6.37 -5.19
CA TRP A 297 -7.60 -7.41 -4.20
C TRP A 297 -7.35 -6.84 -2.79
N LEU A 298 -6.60 -5.75 -2.67
CA LEU A 298 -6.32 -5.10 -1.39
C LEU A 298 -7.62 -4.59 -0.75
N VAL A 299 -8.49 -3.95 -1.55
CA VAL A 299 -9.81 -3.48 -1.12
C VAL A 299 -10.68 -4.65 -0.66
N ASP A 300 -10.72 -5.76 -1.41
CA ASP A 300 -11.47 -6.96 -1.01
C ASP A 300 -10.94 -7.55 0.30
N LYS A 301 -9.60 -7.64 0.45
CA LYS A 301 -8.94 -8.13 1.67
C LYS A 301 -9.29 -7.26 2.88
N ILE A 302 -9.23 -5.94 2.71
CA ILE A 302 -9.64 -4.98 3.73
C ILE A 302 -11.11 -5.19 4.11
N ASN A 303 -12.02 -5.23 3.13
CA ASN A 303 -13.45 -5.41 3.36
C ASN A 303 -13.78 -6.69 4.13
N ARG A 304 -13.06 -7.79 3.86
CA ARG A 304 -13.20 -9.04 4.62
C ARG A 304 -12.74 -8.92 6.07
N SER A 305 -11.72 -8.10 6.33
CA SER A 305 -11.17 -7.86 7.67
C SER A 305 -12.08 -6.99 8.54
N VAL A 306 -12.68 -5.94 7.96
CA VAL A 306 -13.59 -5.06 8.70
C VAL A 306 -14.87 -5.78 9.12
N GLY A 307 -15.34 -6.71 8.29
CA GLY A 307 -16.59 -7.43 8.49
C GLY A 307 -17.79 -6.56 8.08
N GLN A 308 -18.69 -7.16 7.29
CA GLN A 308 -19.93 -6.52 6.84
C GLN A 308 -21.12 -7.14 7.56
N ASP A 309 -22.01 -6.29 8.08
CA ASP A 309 -23.32 -6.68 8.56
C ASP A 309 -24.36 -6.50 7.44
N LEU A 310 -24.67 -7.60 6.74
CA LEU A 310 -25.69 -7.63 5.69
C LEU A 310 -27.12 -7.43 6.23
N ASN A 311 -27.33 -7.57 7.54
CA ASN A 311 -28.64 -7.40 8.18
C ASN A 311 -28.81 -5.99 8.77
N SER A 312 -27.80 -5.13 8.65
CA SER A 312 -27.89 -3.76 9.11
C SER A 312 -29.01 -3.03 8.38
N ARG A 313 -29.91 -2.43 9.17
CA ARG A 313 -31.05 -1.64 8.65
C ARG A 313 -30.71 -0.15 8.52
N VAL A 314 -29.63 0.29 9.15
CA VAL A 314 -29.22 1.69 9.23
C VAL A 314 -27.74 1.78 8.89
N GLN A 315 -27.42 2.57 7.89
CA GLN A 315 -26.06 2.75 7.39
C GLN A 315 -25.78 4.23 7.11
N ILE A 316 -24.56 4.67 7.45
CA ILE A 316 -24.07 6.01 7.14
C ILE A 316 -22.96 5.84 6.11
N GLY A 317 -23.20 6.37 4.92
CA GLY A 317 -22.21 6.41 3.84
C GLY A 317 -21.46 7.73 3.87
N VAL A 318 -20.13 7.66 3.90
CA VAL A 318 -19.26 8.84 3.77
C VAL A 318 -18.55 8.75 2.43
N LEU A 319 -18.87 9.72 1.56
CA LEU A 319 -18.33 9.80 0.21
C LEU A 319 -17.20 10.83 0.18
N ASP A 320 -16.01 10.38 -0.16
CA ASP A 320 -14.84 11.21 -0.41
C ASP A 320 -14.36 10.96 -1.84
N ILE A 321 -14.77 11.85 -2.75
CA ILE A 321 -14.44 11.80 -4.17
C ILE A 321 -13.64 13.04 -4.56
N TYR A 322 -12.94 12.96 -5.68
CA TYR A 322 -12.22 14.10 -6.24
C TYR A 322 -13.11 15.34 -6.35
N GLY A 323 -12.61 16.45 -5.80
CA GLY A 323 -13.07 17.77 -6.20
C GLY A 323 -12.71 18.03 -7.65
N PHE A 324 -13.37 19.01 -8.29
CA PHE A 324 -13.07 19.37 -9.66
C PHE A 324 -11.60 19.82 -9.80
N GLU A 325 -10.78 19.04 -10.51
CA GLU A 325 -9.41 19.40 -10.90
C GLU A 325 -9.40 19.81 -12.37
N CYS A 326 -8.81 20.96 -12.69
CA CYS A 326 -8.66 21.44 -14.06
C CYS A 326 -7.17 21.70 -14.33
N PHE A 327 -6.59 20.89 -15.21
CA PHE A 327 -5.20 20.99 -15.62
C PHE A 327 -5.08 21.66 -16.98
N LYS A 328 -3.84 22.03 -17.37
CA LYS A 328 -3.56 22.55 -18.72
C LYS A 328 -3.94 21.55 -19.82
N ASP A 329 -3.73 20.26 -19.55
CA ASP A 329 -4.20 19.14 -20.37
C ASP A 329 -5.07 18.21 -19.52
N ASN A 330 -6.39 18.27 -19.73
CA ASN A 330 -7.34 17.32 -19.14
C ASN A 330 -7.41 16.08 -20.02
N ARG A 331 -7.18 14.89 -19.46
CA ARG A 331 -7.07 13.62 -20.18
C ARG A 331 -8.22 12.68 -19.92
#